data_AF-A0A970TMK0-F1
#
_entry.id   AF-A0A970TMK0-F1
#
_cell.length_a   1.000
_cell.length_b   1.000
_cell.length_c   1.000
_cell.angle_alpha   90.00
_cell.angle_beta   90.00
_cell.angle_gamma   90.00
#
_symmetry.space_group_name_H-M   'P 1'
#
loop_
_entity.id
_entity.type
_entity.pdbx_description
1 polymer ?
#
loop_
_entity_poly.entity_id
_entity_poly.type
_entity_poly.pdbx_seq_one_letter_code
_entity_poly.pdbx_strand_id
1 'polypeptide(L)'
;VVWFTNLDHGRRHHPLRLMTMEQNIKFSKHKEIRGIGYQKYDNYDAIEVPYTIAIPSDYEGVMGVPVSFLDKYCPEQFEIVGWSRRNEFGMDGGYWQGGKSDATINGKEVYRRILIKHRKPLEKNS
;
A
#
# COMPACT_ATOMS: atom_id res chain seq x y z
N VAL A 1 21.35 17.74 -13.24
CA VAL A 1 21.98 16.41 -13.08
C VAL A 1 22.27 16.22 -11.60
N VAL A 2 21.44 15.47 -10.88
CA VAL A 2 21.65 15.23 -9.44
C VAL A 2 21.86 13.74 -9.25
N TRP A 3 23.00 13.45 -8.65
CA TRP A 3 23.63 12.16 -8.51
C TRP A 3 23.03 11.37 -7.34
N PHE A 4 23.02 10.05 -7.50
CA PHE A 4 22.85 9.08 -6.43
C PHE A 4 23.99 9.24 -5.42
N THR A 5 23.76 9.98 -4.35
CA THR A 5 24.54 9.84 -3.12
C THR A 5 23.63 9.31 -2.04
N ASN A 6 23.90 8.06 -1.68
CA ASN A 6 23.47 7.37 -0.48
C ASN A 6 23.96 8.14 0.76
N LEU A 7 23.39 9.32 1.00
CA LEU A 7 23.54 10.09 2.21
C LEU A 7 22.34 9.72 3.08
N ASP A 8 22.59 8.93 4.13
CA ASP A 8 21.63 8.58 5.19
C ASP A 8 21.19 9.89 5.87
N HIS A 9 20.29 10.63 5.22
CA HIS A 9 19.78 11.89 5.73
C HIS A 9 18.77 11.53 6.80
N GLY A 10 19.15 11.77 8.06
CA GLY A 10 18.48 11.39 9.31
C GLY A 10 17.06 11.91 9.53
N ARG A 11 16.15 11.63 8.61
CA ARG A 11 14.71 11.45 8.87
C ARG A 11 14.38 10.00 8.56
N ARG A 12 14.87 9.09 9.41
CA ARG A 12 14.40 7.71 9.39
C ARG A 12 12.91 7.74 9.77
N HIS A 13 12.04 7.50 8.78
CA HIS A 13 10.64 7.22 9.05
C HIS A 13 10.62 5.90 9.83
N HIS A 14 10.14 5.96 11.07
CA HIS A 14 10.19 4.83 11.98
C HIS A 14 9.25 3.73 11.49
N PRO A 15 9.64 2.43 11.58
CA PRO A 15 8.74 1.34 11.26
C PRO A 15 7.42 1.45 12.02
N LEU A 16 6.31 1.35 11.29
CA LEU A 16 4.98 1.38 11.84
C LEU A 16 4.71 0.06 12.58
N ARG A 17 4.24 0.16 13.82
CA ARG A 17 3.65 -0.97 14.53
C ARG A 17 2.27 -1.22 13.95
N LEU A 18 2.16 -2.26 13.13
CA LEU A 18 0.94 -2.69 12.48
C LEU A 18 0.34 -3.90 13.17
N MET A 19 -0.97 -4.10 12.98
CA MET A 19 -1.70 -5.27 13.41
C MET A 19 -1.89 -6.23 12.23
N THR A 20 -2.17 -7.50 12.54
CA THR A 20 -2.57 -8.47 11.50
C THR A 20 -3.91 -8.10 10.88
N MET A 21 -4.22 -8.67 9.72
CA MET A 21 -5.50 -8.46 9.03
C MET A 21 -6.68 -8.82 9.94
N GLU A 22 -6.61 -9.95 10.63
CA GLU A 22 -7.64 -10.38 11.59
C GLU A 22 -7.78 -9.40 12.76
N GLN A 23 -6.66 -8.95 13.33
CA GLN A 23 -6.65 -7.98 14.43
C GLN A 23 -7.23 -6.63 13.99
N ASN A 24 -6.92 -6.17 12.77
CA ASN A 24 -7.51 -4.96 12.22
C ASN A 24 -9.03 -5.10 12.08
N ILE A 25 -9.53 -6.22 11.57
CA ILE A 25 -10.97 -6.48 11.47
C ILE A 25 -11.65 -6.48 12.85
N LYS A 26 -10.97 -6.97 13.88
CA LYS A 26 -11.54 -7.08 15.23
C LYS A 26 -11.46 -5.77 16.03
N PHE A 27 -10.33 -5.06 15.95
CA PHE A 27 -9.97 -3.98 16.87
C PHE A 27 -9.80 -2.61 16.21
N SER A 28 -9.93 -2.49 14.88
CA SER A 28 -9.80 -1.19 14.21
C SER A 28 -10.80 -0.18 14.77
N LYS A 29 -10.34 1.07 14.91
CA LYS A 29 -11.20 2.20 15.28
C LYS A 29 -12.10 2.64 14.12
N HIS A 30 -11.77 2.22 12.89
CA HIS A 30 -12.47 2.60 11.67
C HIS A 30 -13.53 1.55 11.31
N LYS A 31 -14.78 2.00 11.19
CA LYS A 31 -15.94 1.12 10.93
C LYS A 31 -15.87 0.46 9.55
N GLU A 32 -15.17 1.09 8.61
CA GLU A 32 -14.94 0.61 7.26
C GLU A 32 -14.09 -0.65 7.21
N ILE A 33 -13.28 -0.89 8.25
CA ILE A 33 -12.45 -2.10 8.40
C ILE A 33 -13.01 -3.03 9.48
N ARG A 34 -13.49 -2.46 10.59
CA ARG A 34 -13.94 -3.25 11.74
C ARG A 34 -15.17 -4.08 11.39
N GLY A 35 -15.04 -5.41 11.44
CA GLY A 35 -16.09 -6.38 11.13
C GLY A 35 -16.39 -6.56 9.63
N ILE A 36 -15.77 -5.76 8.76
CA ILE A 36 -16.00 -5.79 7.30
C ILE A 36 -14.76 -6.35 6.58
N GLY A 37 -13.57 -5.93 7.00
CA GLY A 37 -12.32 -6.26 6.32
C GLY A 37 -11.99 -5.34 5.16
N TYR A 38 -11.29 -5.89 4.18
CA TYR A 38 -10.64 -5.13 3.12
C TYR A 38 -11.29 -5.46 1.78
N GLN A 39 -11.59 -4.42 1.01
CA GLN A 39 -12.12 -4.58 -0.34
C GLN A 39 -10.98 -4.82 -1.32
N LYS A 40 -11.25 -5.54 -2.41
CA LYS A 40 -10.34 -5.66 -3.56
C LYS A 40 -10.75 -4.68 -4.63
N TYR A 41 -9.79 -4.23 -5.43
CA TYR A 41 -10.13 -3.48 -6.64
C TYR A 41 -10.66 -4.42 -7.72
N ASP A 42 -11.50 -3.88 -8.61
CA ASP A 42 -12.01 -4.65 -9.74
C ASP A 42 -10.95 -4.79 -10.86
N ASN A 43 -10.04 -3.80 -10.95
CA ASN A 43 -9.09 -3.65 -12.05
C ASN A 43 -7.61 -3.69 -11.61
N TYR A 44 -7.33 -4.02 -10.35
CA TYR A 44 -5.97 -4.22 -9.84
C TYR A 44 -5.89 -5.46 -8.96
N ASP A 45 -4.75 -6.15 -9.01
CA ASP A 45 -4.42 -7.18 -8.04
C ASP A 45 -3.95 -6.58 -6.69
N ALA A 46 -4.83 -5.82 -6.04
CA ALA A 46 -4.53 -5.16 -4.79
C ALA A 46 -5.77 -5.02 -3.90
N ILE A 47 -5.54 -4.90 -2.59
CA ILE A 47 -6.58 -4.54 -1.62
C ILE A 47 -6.59 -3.03 -1.36
N GLU A 48 -7.77 -2.48 -1.14
CA GLU A 48 -7.98 -1.11 -0.68
C GLU A 48 -7.75 -1.03 0.83
N VAL A 49 -6.80 -0.19 1.23
CA VAL A 49 -6.49 0.11 2.62
C VAL A 49 -6.75 1.59 2.88
N PRO A 50 -7.92 1.97 3.41
CA PRO A 50 -8.33 3.36 3.55
C PRO A 50 -7.54 4.14 4.61
N TYR A 51 -6.84 3.47 5.53
CA TYR A 51 -6.11 4.09 6.63
C TYR A 51 -4.73 3.47 6.83
N THR A 52 -3.70 4.30 6.98
CA THR A 52 -2.32 3.85 7.21
C THR A 52 -2.17 2.95 8.44
N ILE A 53 -2.93 3.19 9.51
CA ILE A 53 -2.87 2.36 10.72
C ILE A 53 -3.54 0.99 10.55
N ALA A 54 -4.36 0.84 9.51
CA ALA A 54 -5.05 -0.40 9.19
C ALA A 54 -4.31 -1.19 8.11
N ILE A 55 -3.05 -0.86 7.79
CA ILE A 55 -2.23 -1.70 6.92
C ILE A 55 -2.01 -3.04 7.63
N PRO A 56 -2.45 -4.17 7.05
CA PRO A 56 -2.24 -5.49 7.65
C PRO A 56 -0.76 -5.88 7.59
N SER A 57 -0.17 -6.32 8.71
CA SER A 57 1.26 -6.69 8.78
C SER A 57 1.60 -8.02 8.09
N ASP A 58 0.60 -8.86 7.84
CA ASP A 58 0.67 -10.25 7.39
C ASP A 58 0.20 -10.44 5.95
N TYR A 59 -0.14 -9.35 5.23
CA TYR A 59 -0.60 -9.41 3.85
C TYR A 59 0.55 -9.25 2.86
N GLU A 60 0.86 -10.29 2.09
CA GLU A 60 2.01 -10.29 1.16
C GLU A 60 1.73 -9.64 -0.21
N GLY A 61 0.46 -9.34 -0.51
CA GLY A 61 0.05 -8.75 -1.79
C GLY A 61 0.25 -7.23 -1.86
N VAL A 62 -0.20 -6.63 -2.97
CA VAL A 62 -0.20 -5.17 -3.13
C VAL A 62 -1.35 -4.55 -2.34
N MET A 63 -1.06 -3.43 -1.70
CA MET A 63 -2.04 -2.65 -0.94
C MET A 63 -2.10 -1.23 -1.50
N GLY A 64 -3.30 -0.76 -1.78
CA GLY A 64 -3.55 0.64 -2.10
C GLY A 64 -3.79 1.46 -0.83
N VAL A 65 -2.87 2.36 -0.51
CA VAL A 65 -2.91 3.22 0.68
C VAL A 65 -3.16 4.69 0.32
N PRO A 66 -3.64 5.54 1.26
CA PRO A 66 -3.83 6.96 0.99
C PRO A 66 -2.52 7.65 0.63
N VAL A 67 -2.56 8.73 -0.15
CA VAL A 67 -1.36 9.52 -0.49
C VAL A 67 -0.65 10.08 0.76
N SER A 68 -1.40 10.39 1.82
CA SER A 68 -0.86 10.80 3.13
C SER A 68 -0.03 9.73 3.84
N PHE A 69 0.00 8.50 3.32
CA PHE A 69 0.94 7.47 3.79
C PHE A 69 2.40 7.91 3.69
N LEU A 70 2.76 8.77 2.72
CA LEU A 70 4.14 9.23 2.51
C LEU A 70 4.75 9.90 3.75
N ASP A 71 3.94 10.56 4.58
CA ASP A 71 4.40 11.15 5.84
C ASP A 71 4.94 10.09 6.83
N LYS A 72 4.49 8.85 6.68
CA LYS A 72 4.79 7.70 7.55
C LYS A 72 5.59 6.60 6.84
N TYR A 73 6.03 6.85 5.60
CA TYR A 73 6.66 5.84 4.75
C TYR A 73 8.04 5.44 5.28
N CYS A 74 8.19 4.20 5.74
CA CYS A 74 9.47 3.61 6.10
C CYS A 74 9.98 2.71 4.95
N PRO A 75 11.08 3.07 4.25
CA PRO A 75 11.60 2.28 3.13
C PRO A 75 12.18 0.92 3.55
N GLU A 76 12.50 0.73 4.82
CA GLU A 76 12.91 -0.59 5.35
C GLU A 76 11.72 -1.53 5.52
N GLN A 77 10.51 -0.97 5.74
CA GLN A 77 9.28 -1.74 5.97
C GLN A 77 8.46 -1.93 4.69
N PHE A 78 8.43 -0.94 3.80
CA PHE A 78 7.59 -0.95 2.62
C PHE A 78 8.35 -0.64 1.35
N GLU A 79 7.86 -1.19 0.25
CA GLU A 79 8.25 -0.85 -1.12
C GLU A 79 7.07 -0.15 -1.80
N ILE A 80 7.33 1.00 -2.44
CA ILE A 80 6.34 1.68 -3.28
C ILE A 80 6.45 1.09 -4.69
N VAL A 81 5.38 0.45 -5.17
CA VAL A 81 5.38 -0.25 -6.46
C VAL A 81 4.66 0.51 -7.56
N GLY A 82 3.87 1.54 -7.23
CA GLY A 82 3.17 2.34 -8.22
C GLY A 82 2.05 3.21 -7.66
N TRP A 83 1.17 3.66 -8.55
CA TRP A 83 0.00 4.48 -8.20
C TRP A 83 -1.25 3.97 -8.90
N SER A 84 -2.40 4.13 -8.25
CA SER A 84 -3.67 3.57 -8.72
C SER A 84 -4.41 4.49 -9.73
N ARG A 85 -3.68 5.19 -10.60
CA ARG A 85 -4.24 6.15 -11.58
C ARG A 85 -3.43 6.23 -12.85
N ARG A 86 -4.13 6.53 -13.95
CA ARG A 86 -3.58 6.73 -15.30
C ARG A 86 -2.68 5.57 -15.75
N ASN A 87 -3.16 4.33 -15.61
CA ASN A 87 -2.35 3.14 -15.92
C ASN A 87 -2.04 2.96 -17.40
N GLU A 88 -2.72 3.69 -18.29
CA GLU A 88 -2.37 3.78 -19.70
C GLU A 88 -0.91 4.22 -19.94
N PHE A 89 -0.24 4.80 -18.93
CA PHE A 89 1.18 5.14 -18.96
C PHE A 89 2.11 4.10 -18.27
N GLY A 90 1.58 2.96 -17.81
CA GLY A 90 2.36 1.87 -17.19
C GLY A 90 3.02 2.21 -15.85
N MET A 91 2.47 3.16 -15.09
CA MET A 91 3.04 3.67 -13.83
C MET A 91 2.57 2.92 -12.57
N ASP A 92 1.89 1.79 -12.74
CA ASP A 92 1.29 1.00 -11.67
C ASP A 92 2.18 -0.15 -11.20
N GLY A 93 3.26 -0.47 -11.93
CA GLY A 93 4.13 -1.61 -11.62
C GLY A 93 3.65 -2.95 -12.18
N GLY A 94 2.67 -2.92 -13.12
CA GLY A 94 2.14 -4.11 -13.79
C GLY A 94 1.05 -4.85 -13.00
N TYR A 95 0.38 -4.18 -12.07
CA TYR A 95 -0.71 -4.75 -11.24
C TYR A 95 -2.11 -4.44 -11.78
N TRP A 96 -2.22 -3.57 -12.79
CA TRP A 96 -3.44 -3.27 -13.50
C TRP A 96 -3.84 -4.44 -14.40
N GLN A 97 -5.09 -4.89 -14.25
CA GLN A 97 -5.63 -6.06 -14.95
C GLN A 97 -6.45 -5.70 -16.19
N GLY A 98 -6.48 -4.43 -16.59
CA GLY A 98 -7.28 -3.93 -17.72
C GLY A 98 -8.52 -3.15 -17.29
N GLY A 99 -9.30 -2.68 -18.28
CA GLY A 99 -10.53 -1.91 -18.04
C GLY A 99 -10.27 -0.42 -17.87
N LYS A 100 -10.86 0.20 -16.85
CA LYS A 100 -10.67 1.64 -16.59
C LYS A 100 -9.23 1.94 -16.13
N SER A 101 -8.71 3.10 -16.53
CA SER A 101 -7.35 3.56 -16.20
C SER A 101 -7.15 3.97 -14.73
N ASP A 102 -8.24 4.24 -14.01
CA ASP A 102 -8.23 4.59 -12.59
C ASP A 102 -8.84 3.44 -11.77
N ALA A 103 -8.37 3.24 -10.53
CA ALA A 103 -8.85 2.15 -9.67
C ALA A 103 -10.36 2.23 -9.40
N THR A 104 -11.02 1.07 -9.50
CA THR A 104 -12.44 0.92 -9.18
C THR A 104 -12.68 -0.11 -8.10
N ILE A 105 -13.72 0.13 -7.32
CA ILE A 105 -14.27 -0.83 -6.36
C ILE A 105 -15.78 -0.86 -6.58
N ASN A 106 -16.34 -2.04 -6.81
CA ASN A 106 -17.77 -2.23 -7.12
C ASN A 106 -18.21 -1.34 -8.31
N GLY A 107 -17.36 -1.21 -9.33
CA GLY A 107 -17.62 -0.44 -10.55
C GLY A 107 -17.52 1.09 -10.40
N LYS A 108 -17.24 1.60 -9.20
CA LYS A 108 -17.06 3.04 -8.94
C LYS A 108 -15.59 3.38 -8.84
N GLU A 109 -15.18 4.46 -9.51
CA GLU A 109 -13.83 5.01 -9.39
C GLU A 109 -13.59 5.51 -7.97
N VAL A 110 -12.43 5.17 -7.43
CA VAL A 110 -12.00 5.59 -6.10
C VAL A 110 -10.91 6.66 -6.18
N TYR A 111 -10.65 7.32 -5.06
CA TYR A 111 -9.59 8.30 -4.97
C TYR A 111 -8.22 7.64 -5.22
N ARG A 112 -7.25 8.43 -5.68
CA ARG A 112 -5.90 7.94 -5.98
C ARG A 112 -5.25 7.33 -4.73
N ARG A 113 -4.68 6.13 -4.90
CA ARG A 113 -3.92 5.42 -3.88
C ARG A 113 -2.47 5.25 -4.33
N ILE A 114 -1.58 5.10 -3.35
CA ILE A 114 -0.20 4.62 -3.56
C ILE A 114 -0.25 3.11 -3.43
N LEU A 115 0.32 2.40 -4.39
CA LEU A 115 0.46 0.95 -4.33
C LEU A 115 1.74 0.61 -3.59
N ILE A 116 1.63 -0.16 -2.51
CA ILE A 116 2.75 -0.58 -1.67
C ILE A 116 2.75 -2.09 -1.47
N LYS A 117 3.93 -2.65 -1.16
CA LYS A 117 4.12 -4.01 -0.64
C LYS A 117 4.94 -3.96 0.64
N HIS A 118 4.76 -4.95 1.51
CA HIS A 118 5.72 -5.18 2.59
C HIS A 118 7.05 -5.62 2.01
N ARG A 119 8.14 -5.08 2.56
CA ARG A 119 9.48 -5.56 2.23
C ARG A 119 9.69 -6.88 2.97
N LYS A 120 10.06 -7.94 2.24
CA LYS A 120 10.47 -9.18 2.89
C LYS A 120 11.73 -8.92 3.72
N PRO A 121 11.83 -9.41 4.96
CA PRO A 121 13.08 -9.39 5.70
C PRO A 121 14.16 -10.04 4.82
N LEU A 122 15.31 -9.39 4.68
CA LEU A 122 16.46 -10.03 4.05
C LEU A 122 16.76 -11.30 4.86
N GLU A 123 16.58 -12.47 4.25
CA GLU A 123 17.03 -13.71 4.87
C GLU A 123 18.53 -13.57 5.11
N LYS A 124 18.92 -13.41 6.39
CA LYS A 124 20.32 -13.54 6.78
C LYS A 124 20.66 -15.01 6.64
N ASN A 125 21.19 -15.38 5.47
CA ASN A 125 21.79 -16.68 5.22
C ASN A 125 22.64 -17.07 6.43
N SER A 126 22.17 -18.09 7.17
CA SER A 126 22.91 -18.75 8.25
C SER A 126 23.72 -19.91 7.68
#